data_AF-Q4RDB5-F1
#
_entry.id   AF-Q4RDB5-F1
#
_cell.length_a   1.000
_cell.length_b   1.000
_cell.length_c   1.000
_cell.angle_alpha   90.00
_cell.angle_beta   90.00
_cell.angle_gamma   90.00
#
_symmetry.space_group_name_H-M   'P 1'
#
loop_
_entity.id
_entity.type
_entity.pdbx_description
1 polymer ?
#
loop_
_entity_poly.entity_id
_entity_poly.type
_entity_poly.pdbx_seq_one_letter_code
_entity_poly.pdbx_strand_id
1 'polypeptide(L)' 'QDSRFNAEVDLITGYKTQSILCLPIKNQRDEVVGVAQAINKKSSDGEAAFTEE' A
#
# COMPACT_ATOMS: atom_id res chain seq x y z
N GLN A 1 -4.48 -5.78 12.77
CA GLN A 1 -4.78 -4.42 12.28
C GLN A 1 -3.55 -3.56 12.47
N ASP A 2 -3.20 -2.73 11.48
CA ASP A 2 -2.03 -1.83 11.55
C ASP A 2 -2.45 -0.49 12.16
N SER A 3 -1.77 -0.04 13.22
CA SER A 3 -2.09 1.21 13.93
C SER A 3 -1.75 2.47 13.12
N ARG A 4 -1.00 2.33 12.02
CA ARG A 4 -0.62 3.43 11.13
C ARG A 4 -1.64 3.65 10.01
N PHE A 5 -2.60 2.75 9.85
CA PHE A 5 -3.62 2.86 8.81
C PHE A 5 -4.69 3.90 9.19
N ASN A 6 -4.90 4.89 8.33
CA ASN A 6 -5.96 5.88 8.48
C ASN A 6 -7.20 5.49 7.65
N ALA A 7 -8.24 5.01 8.33
CA ALA A 7 -9.50 4.62 7.70
C ALA A 7 -10.44 5.79 7.34
N GLU A 8 -10.14 7.02 7.77
CA GLU A 8 -10.98 8.20 7.49
C GLU A 8 -11.13 8.44 5.99
N VAL A 9 -10.05 8.24 5.22
CA VAL A 9 -10.05 8.41 3.76
C VAL A 9 -10.97 7.40 3.08
N ASP A 10 -10.94 6.15 3.52
CA ASP A 10 -11.83 5.09 3.06
C ASP A 10 -13.31 5.44 3.33
N LEU A 11 -13.61 5.96 4.53
CA LEU A 11 -14.95 6.38 4.91
C LEU A 11 -15.48 7.54 4.05
N ILE A 12 -14.65 8.54 3.79
CA ILE A 12 -15.02 9.71 2.99
C ILE A 12 -15.22 9.34 1.52
N THR A 13 -14.34 8.48 0.97
CA THR A 13 -14.35 8.10 -0.45
C THR A 13 -15.28 6.94 -0.77
N GLY A 14 -15.74 6.19 0.25
CA GLY A 14 -16.46 4.93 0.08
C GLY A 14 -15.58 3.78 -0.43
N TYR A 15 -14.27 4.00 -0.54
CA TYR A 15 -13.31 2.97 -0.95
C TYR A 15 -13.00 2.05 0.22
N LYS A 16 -12.77 0.76 -0.04
CA LYS A 16 -12.37 -0.21 0.98
C LYS A 16 -10.95 -0.70 0.72
N THR A 17 -10.02 -0.24 1.53
CA THR A 17 -8.63 -0.67 1.52
C THR A 17 -8.49 -2.01 2.27
N GLN A 18 -7.98 -3.02 1.59
CA GLN A 18 -7.80 -4.38 2.10
C GLN A 18 -6.33 -4.75 2.21
N SER A 19 -5.53 -4.38 1.20
CA SER A 19 -4.09 -4.60 1.16
C SER A 19 -3.36 -3.35 0.70
N ILE A 20 -2.20 -3.08 1.32
CA ILE A 20 -1.32 -1.95 0.99
C ILE A 20 0.12 -2.47 0.89
N LEU A 21 0.81 -2.15 -0.21
CA LEU A 21 2.25 -2.28 -0.36
C LEU A 21 2.87 -0.88 -0.38
N CYS A 22 3.76 -0.58 0.57
CA CYS A 22 4.44 0.70 0.69
C CYS A 22 5.96 0.51 0.66
N LEU A 23 6.64 1.18 -0.27
CA LEU A 23 8.09 1.09 -0.44
C LEU A 23 8.71 2.50 -0.55
N PRO A 24 9.80 2.78 0.19
CA PRO A 24 10.52 4.04 0.04
C PRO A 24 11.32 4.03 -1.27
N ILE A 25 11.33 5.17 -1.96
CA ILE A 25 12.19 5.43 -3.11
C ILE A 25 13.42 6.16 -2.58
N LYS A 26 14.60 5.58 -2.76
CA LYS A 26 15.86 6.13 -2.28
C LYS A 26 16.75 6.59 -3.43
N ASN A 27 17.53 7.65 -3.22
CA ASN A 27 18.56 8.08 -4.16
C ASN A 27 19.88 7.29 -3.97
N GLN A 28 20.90 7.63 -4.75
CA GLN A 28 22.22 6.98 -4.68
C GLN A 28 22.95 7.16 -3.33
N ARG A 29 22.49 8.09 -2.48
CA ARG A 29 23.03 8.35 -1.13
C ARG A 29 22.19 7.68 -0.03
N ASP A 30 21.29 6.77 -0.40
CA ASP A 30 20.33 6.10 0.50
C ASP A 30 19.32 7.06 1.18
N GLU A 31 19.20 8.29 0.70
CA GLU A 31 18.22 9.26 1.20
C GLU A 31 16.85 8.99 0.58
N VAL A 32 15.79 9.01 1.40
CA VAL A 32 14.41 8.84 0.92
C VAL A 32 13.99 10.10 0.17
N VAL A 33 13.71 9.95 -1.13
CA VAL A 33 13.24 11.02 -2.01
C VAL A 33 11.76 10.92 -2.32
N GLY A 34 11.13 9.80 -1.97
CA GLY A 34 9.70 9.59 -2.17
C GLY A 34 9.24 8.24 -1.61
N VAL A 35 7.95 7.95 -1.80
CA VAL A 35 7.34 6.68 -1.40
C VAL A 35 6.41 6.23 -2.54
N ALA A 36 6.49 4.96 -2.91
CA ALA A 36 5.52 4.32 -3.79
C ALA A 36 4.53 3.52 -2.94
N GLN A 37 3.24 3.63 -3.26
CA GLN A 37 2.17 2.89 -2.63
C GLN A 37 1.31 2.19 -3.69
N ALA A 38 1.02 0.91 -3.48
CA ALA A 38 0.01 0.17 -4.21
C ALA A 38 -1.08 -0.30 -3.25
N ILE A 39 -2.34 -0.14 -3.65
CA ILE A 39 -3.51 -0.48 -2.83
C ILE A 39 -4.35 -1.50 -3.60
N ASN A 40 -4.81 -2.53 -2.89
CA ASN A 40 -5.71 -3.57 -3.38
C ASN A 40 -5.22 -4.22 -4.68
N LYS A 41 -4.26 -5.15 -4.56
CA LYS A 41 -3.81 -5.98 -5.68
C LYS A 41 -5.02 -6.62 -6.37
N LYS A 42 -5.20 -6.35 -7.66
CA LYS A 42 -6.22 -7.04 -8.48
C LYS A 42 -5.69 -8.42 -8.81
N SER A 43 -6.40 -9.45 -8.39
CA SER A 43 -6.10 -10.86 -8.68
C SER A 43 -7.33 -11.53 -9.25
N SER A 44 -7.16 -12.29 -10.34
CA SER A 44 -8.23 -13.09 -10.94
C SER A 44 -8.45 -14.41 -10.19
N ASP A 45 -7.45 -14.87 -9.43
CA ASP A 45 -7.38 -16.25 -8.94
C ASP A 45 -7.60 -16.34 -7.42
N GLY A 46 -8.17 -15.29 -6.80
CA GLY A 46 -8.48 -15.23 -5.37
C GLY A 46 -7.32 -14.82 -4.46
N GLU A 47 -6.07 -14.98 -4.91
CA GLU A 47 -4.88 -14.56 -4.15
C GLU A 47 -4.61 -13.06 -4.30
N ALA A 48 -5.24 -12.24 -3.45
CA ALA A 48 -5.12 -10.78 -3.46
C ALA A 48 -3.98 -10.22 -2.57
N ALA A 49 -3.05 -11.08 -2.13
CA ALA A 49 -1.91 -10.69 -1.30
C ALA A 49 -0.73 -10.17 -2.15
N PHE A 50 -0.06 -9.13 -1.65
CA PHE A 50 1.28 -8.76 -2.13
C PHE A 50 2.28 -9.77 -1.57
N THR A 51 3.13 -10.32 -2.42
CA THR A 51 4.16 -11.30 -2.05
C THR A 51 5.52 -10.62 -2.04
N GLU A 52 6.37 -11.01 -1.09
CA GLU A 52 7.78 -10.65 -1.06
C GLU A 52 8.51 -11.63 -1.99
N GLU A 53 8.73 -11.28 -3.25
CA GLU A 53 9.81 -11.88 -4.04
C GLU A 53 11.09 -11.06 -3.88
#